data_AF-A0A165P8P4-F1
#
_entry.id   AF-A0A165P8P4-F1
#
_cell.length_a   1.000
_cell.length_b   1.000
_cell.length_c   1.000
_cell.angle_alpha   90.00
_cell.angle_beta   90.00
_cell.angle_gamma   90.00
#
_symmetry.space_group_name_H-M   'P 1'
#
loop_
_entity.id
_entity.type
_entity.pdbx_description
1 polymer ?
#
loop_
_entity_poly.entity_id
_entity_poly.type
_entity_poly.pdbx_seq_one_letter_code
_entity_poly.pdbx_strand_id
1 'polypeptide(L)'
;MARVLEAEEHHRLQISVQDDARRKCDTQRAELDRQYALFHPVRKVPLEILGHIFEMCLEGLSIDDFPGAEDSDILNRQRQPFDLAAVCRRWRSASLSYPRAW
;
A
#
# COMPACT_ATOMS: atom_id res chain seq x y z
N MET A 1 3.61 -15.94 49.10
CA MET A 1 2.89 -14.82 48.46
C MET A 1 3.83 -13.74 47.93
N ALA A 2 4.78 -13.20 48.72
CA ALA A 2 5.70 -12.14 48.26
C ALA A 2 6.48 -12.48 46.96
N ARG A 3 7.06 -13.68 46.86
CA ARG A 3 7.84 -14.12 45.68
C ARG A 3 7.04 -14.23 44.37
N VAL A 4 5.72 -14.43 44.46
CA VAL A 4 4.85 -14.53 43.26
C VAL A 4 4.57 -13.13 42.73
N LEU A 5 4.33 -12.17 43.62
CA LEU A 5 4.13 -10.75 43.26
C LEU A 5 5.39 -10.14 42.63
N GLU A 6 6.58 -10.45 43.14
CA GLU A 6 7.86 -10.01 42.56
C GLU A 6 8.08 -10.57 41.14
N ALA A 7 7.70 -11.82 40.89
CA ALA A 7 7.81 -12.45 39.57
C ALA A 7 6.83 -11.85 38.54
N GLU A 8 5.60 -11.54 38.97
CA GLU A 8 4.60 -10.85 38.14
C GLU A 8 5.03 -9.42 37.81
N GLU A 9 5.61 -8.71 38.77
CA GLU A 9 6.11 -7.35 38.57
C GLU A 9 7.29 -7.33 37.59
N HIS A 10 8.24 -8.25 37.74
CA HIS A 10 9.35 -8.40 36.79
C HIS A 10 8.86 -8.72 35.38
N HIS A 11 7.88 -9.62 35.24
CA HIS A 11 7.29 -9.97 33.96
C HIS A 11 6.60 -8.76 33.30
N ARG A 12 5.84 -7.98 34.07
CA ARG A 12 5.19 -6.74 33.59
C ARG A 12 6.21 -5.70 33.12
N LEU A 13 7.29 -5.51 33.88
CA LEU A 13 8.36 -4.59 33.50
C LEU A 13 9.04 -5.04 32.20
N GLN A 14 9.24 -6.35 32.06
CA GLN A 14 9.87 -6.92 30.86
C GLN A 14 9.01 -6.71 29.60
N ILE A 15 7.68 -6.88 29.71
CA ILE A 15 6.74 -6.58 28.62
C ILE A 15 6.80 -5.08 28.27
N SER A 16 6.75 -4.19 29.27
CA SER A 16 6.79 -2.74 29.04
C SER A 16 8.06 -2.31 28.30
N VAL A 17 9.21 -2.84 28.70
CA VAL A 17 10.50 -2.55 28.07
C VAL A 17 10.53 -3.03 26.61
N GLN A 18 9.98 -4.21 26.35
CA GLN A 18 9.91 -4.77 25.00
C GLN A 18 8.97 -3.96 24.10
N ASP A 19 7.82 -3.52 24.62
CA ASP A 19 6.88 -2.67 23.89
C ASP A 19 7.49 -1.31 23.56
N ASP A 20 8.23 -0.70 24.49
CA ASP A 20 8.91 0.57 24.24
C ASP A 20 10.04 0.45 23.22
N ALA A 21 10.80 -0.66 23.26
CA ALA A 21 11.79 -0.96 22.24
C ALA A 21 11.14 -1.13 20.86
N ARG A 22 10.01 -1.84 20.78
CA ARG A 22 9.26 -2.03 19.54
C ARG A 22 8.72 -0.72 18.99
N ARG A 23 8.10 0.12 19.83
CA ARG A 23 7.64 1.46 19.44
C ARG A 23 8.77 2.33 18.91
N LYS A 24 9.95 2.27 19.52
CA LYS A 24 11.12 3.01 19.05
C LYS A 24 11.58 2.53 17.69
N CYS A 25 11.68 1.22 17.47
CA CYS A 25 12.00 0.63 16.18
C CYS A 25 10.97 1.01 15.09
N ASP A 26 9.67 0.91 15.40
CA ASP A 26 8.60 1.27 14.46
C ASP A 26 8.65 2.75 14.09
N THR A 27 8.93 3.62 15.07
CA THR A 27 9.09 5.06 14.84
C THR A 27 10.29 5.36 13.93
N GLN A 28 11.44 4.72 14.19
CA GLN A 28 12.64 4.89 13.37
C GLN A 28 12.41 4.39 11.94
N ARG A 29 11.70 3.27 11.78
CA ARG A 29 11.38 2.72 10.47
C ARG A 29 10.44 3.63 9.68
N ALA A 30 9.38 4.13 10.32
CA ALA A 30 8.46 5.07 9.70
C ALA A 30 9.17 6.37 9.24
N GLU A 31 10.16 6.84 10.00
CA GLU A 31 10.95 8.01 9.62
C GLU A 31 11.84 7.73 8.41
N LEU A 32 12.52 6.58 8.37
CA LEU A 32 13.28 6.16 7.19
C LEU A 32 12.38 6.02 5.96
N ASP A 33 11.22 5.40 6.10
CA ASP A 33 10.26 5.22 5.00
C ASP A 33 9.81 6.56 4.41
N ARG A 34 9.62 7.60 5.25
CA ARG A 34 9.32 8.96 4.77
C ARG A 34 10.45 9.56 3.95
N GLN A 35 11.70 9.37 4.39
CA GLN A 35 12.87 9.87 3.68
C GLN A 35 13.05 9.14 2.34
N TYR A 36 12.93 7.81 2.35
CA TYR A 36 13.02 7.00 1.13
C TYR A 36 11.85 7.22 0.16
N ALA A 37 10.66 7.60 0.65
CA ALA A 37 9.53 7.92 -0.22
C ALA A 37 9.82 9.04 -1.22
N LEU A 38 10.73 9.97 -0.88
CA LEU A 38 11.17 11.04 -1.79
C LEU A 38 12.00 10.49 -2.98
N PHE A 39 12.75 9.42 -2.75
CA PHE A 39 13.60 8.77 -3.73
C PHE A 39 12.92 7.57 -4.41
N HIS A 40 11.63 7.35 -4.14
CA HIS A 40 10.90 6.20 -4.64
C HIS A 40 10.99 6.10 -6.17
N PRO A 41 11.43 4.95 -6.73
CA PRO A 41 11.71 4.80 -8.17
C PRO A 41 10.57 5.23 -9.08
N VAL A 42 9.32 4.94 -8.69
CA VAL A 42 8.10 5.32 -9.42
C VAL A 42 8.02 6.83 -9.73
N ARG A 43 8.62 7.70 -8.90
CA ARG A 43 8.62 9.15 -9.17
C ARG A 43 9.53 9.54 -10.34
N LYS A 44 10.50 8.70 -10.68
CA LYS A 44 11.44 8.90 -11.80
C LYS A 44 11.00 8.20 -13.08
N VAL A 45 10.02 7.30 -13.00
CA VAL A 45 9.49 6.56 -14.15
C VAL A 45 8.82 7.54 -15.13
N PRO A 46 9.20 7.57 -16.42
CA PRO A 46 8.53 8.39 -17.43
C PRO A 46 7.01 8.15 -17.44
N LEU A 47 6.23 9.16 -17.83
CA LEU A 47 4.76 9.04 -17.83
C LEU A 47 4.30 7.88 -18.69
N GLU A 48 5.03 7.59 -19.76
CA GLU A 48 4.71 6.56 -20.72
C GLU A 48 4.84 5.16 -20.12
N ILE A 49 5.93 4.95 -19.40
CA ILE A 49 6.19 3.69 -18.70
C ILE A 49 5.22 3.52 -17.53
N LEU A 50 4.89 4.62 -16.83
CA LEU A 50 3.91 4.58 -15.74
C LEU A 50 2.51 4.21 -16.25
N GLY A 51 2.10 4.77 -17.39
CA GLY A 51 0.85 4.40 -18.05
C GLY A 51 0.83 2.96 -18.54
N HIS A 52 1.94 2.47 -19.11
CA HIS A 52 2.05 1.06 -19.50
C HIS A 52 1.95 0.10 -18.30
N ILE A 53 2.54 0.48 -17.15
CA ILE A 53 2.36 -0.26 -15.88
C ILE A 53 0.88 -0.30 -15.49
N PHE A 54 0.17 0.82 -15.60
CA PHE A 54 -1.27 0.85 -15.29
C PHE A 54 -2.08 -0.04 -16.22
N GLU A 55 -1.81 -0.03 -17.54
CA GLU A 55 -2.47 -0.94 -18.48
C GLU A 55 -2.26 -2.41 -18.08
N MET A 56 -1.05 -2.82 -17.68
CA MET A 56 -0.79 -4.18 -17.21
C MET A 56 -1.53 -4.52 -15.91
N CYS A 57 -1.71 -3.55 -15.01
CA CYS A 57 -2.50 -3.76 -13.79
C CYS A 57 -4.01 -3.90 -14.07
N LEU A 58 -4.46 -3.43 -15.23
CA LEU A 58 -5.86 -3.45 -15.67
C LEU A 58 -6.14 -4.55 -16.72
N GLU A 59 -5.08 -5.18 -17.25
CA GLU A 59 -5.17 -6.29 -18.20
C GLU A 59 -5.73 -7.54 -17.50
N GLY A 60 -6.76 -8.16 -18.08
CA GLY A 60 -7.53 -9.26 -17.46
C GLY A 60 -8.80 -8.82 -16.73
N LEU A 61 -9.15 -7.52 -16.77
CA LEU A 61 -10.42 -7.03 -16.26
C LEU A 61 -11.56 -7.07 -17.29
N SER A 62 -11.34 -7.63 -18.49
CA SER A 62 -12.41 -7.77 -19.48
C SER A 62 -13.50 -8.72 -18.97
N ILE A 63 -14.76 -8.38 -19.23
CA ILE A 63 -15.94 -9.16 -18.81
C ILE A 63 -15.91 -10.55 -19.45
N ASP A 64 -15.29 -10.66 -20.63
CA ASP A 64 -15.22 -11.89 -21.42
C ASP A 64 -14.19 -12.90 -20.88
N ASP A 65 -13.21 -12.46 -20.08
CA ASP A 65 -12.15 -13.32 -19.55
C ASP A 65 -12.59 -14.18 -18.34
N PHE A 66 -13.75 -13.88 -17.74
CA PHE A 66 -14.24 -14.57 -16.53
C PHE A 66 -15.74 -14.85 -16.59
N PRO A 67 -16.17 -15.95 -17.24
CA PRO A 67 -17.55 -16.39 -17.19
C PRO A 67 -17.93 -16.73 -15.74
N GLY A 68 -18.74 -15.87 -15.11
CA GLY A 68 -19.20 -16.02 -13.72
C GLY A 68 -18.79 -14.91 -12.74
N ALA A 69 -18.21 -13.80 -13.22
CA ALA A 69 -17.94 -12.64 -12.38
C ALA A 69 -19.23 -12.08 -11.74
N GLU A 70 -19.20 -11.85 -10.42
CA GLU A 70 -20.31 -11.22 -9.71
C GLU A 70 -20.38 -9.72 -10.04
N ASP A 71 -21.55 -9.09 -9.89
CA ASP A 71 -21.73 -7.64 -10.12
C ASP A 71 -20.73 -6.78 -9.32
N SER A 72 -20.32 -7.27 -8.14
CA SER A 72 -19.31 -6.65 -7.27
C SER A 72 -17.93 -6.60 -7.93
N ASP A 73 -17.53 -7.63 -8.67
CA ASP A 73 -16.26 -7.69 -9.38
C ASP A 73 -16.22 -6.71 -10.54
N ILE A 74 -17.32 -6.58 -11.28
CA ILE A 74 -17.44 -5.61 -12.37
C ILE A 74 -17.29 -4.18 -11.84
N LEU A 75 -17.97 -3.85 -10.74
CA LEU A 75 -17.87 -2.52 -10.12
C LEU A 75 -16.46 -2.23 -9.59
N ASN A 76 -15.80 -3.22 -8.99
CA ASN A 76 -14.42 -3.06 -8.52
C ASN A 76 -13.45 -2.81 -9.68
N ARG A 77 -13.65 -3.50 -10.82
CA ARG A 77 -12.87 -3.31 -12.04
C ARG A 77 -13.03 -1.92 -12.63
N GLN A 78 -14.27 -1.45 -12.74
CA GLN A 78 -14.58 -0.10 -13.24
C GLN A 78 -14.00 1.00 -12.35
N ARG A 79 -13.71 0.73 -11.07
CA ARG A 79 -13.12 1.71 -10.13
C ARG A 79 -11.61 1.81 -10.22
N GLN A 80 -10.91 0.76 -10.65
CA GLN A 80 -9.44 0.72 -10.69
C GLN A 80 -8.80 1.94 -11.39
N PRO A 81 -9.31 2.43 -12.54
CA PRO A 81 -8.71 3.59 -13.21
C PRO A 81 -8.85 4.87 -12.38
N PHE A 82 -9.97 5.02 -11.68
CA PHE A 82 -10.22 6.13 -10.77
C PHE A 82 -9.35 6.06 -9.53
N ASP A 83 -9.14 4.86 -8.98
CA ASP A 83 -8.27 4.63 -7.82
C ASP A 83 -6.81 4.99 -8.15
N LEU A 84 -6.33 4.58 -9.33
CA LEU A 84 -5.01 4.97 -9.82
C LEU A 84 -4.91 6.49 -10.02
N ALA A 85 -5.91 7.12 -10.63
CA ALA A 85 -5.94 8.56 -10.89
C ALA A 85 -6.10 9.42 -9.61
N ALA A 86 -6.55 8.82 -8.49
CA ALA A 86 -6.73 9.49 -7.21
C ALA A 86 -5.43 9.64 -6.41
N VAL A 87 -4.40 8.84 -6.69
CA VAL A 87 -3.14 8.81 -5.90
C VAL A 87 -2.41 10.15 -5.90
N CYS A 88 -2.14 10.71 -7.09
CA CYS A 88 -1.51 12.03 -7.22
C CYS A 88 -1.70 12.63 -8.62
N ARG A 89 -1.32 13.90 -8.81
CA ARG A 89 -1.42 14.59 -10.12
C ARG A 89 -0.66 13.87 -11.24
N ARG A 90 0.53 13.33 -10.96
CA ARG A 90 1.34 12.59 -11.95
C ARG A 90 0.67 11.29 -12.39
N TRP A 91 0.10 10.55 -11.43
CA TRP A 91 -0.62 9.32 -11.72
C TRP A 91 -1.89 9.62 -12.53
N ARG A 92 -2.64 10.65 -12.18
CA ARG A 92 -3.77 11.12 -12.99
C ARG A 92 -3.38 11.44 -14.43
N SER A 93 -2.28 12.17 -14.64
CA SER A 93 -1.78 12.46 -15.98
C SER A 93 -1.41 11.20 -16.75
N ALA A 94 -0.75 10.23 -16.11
CA ALA A 94 -0.45 8.94 -16.72
C ALA A 94 -1.72 8.15 -17.06
N SER A 95 -2.66 8.01 -16.11
CA SER A 95 -3.94 7.31 -16.34
C SER A 95 -4.75 7.90 -17.48
N LEU A 96 -4.79 9.23 -17.62
CA LEU A 96 -5.52 9.90 -18.70
C LEU A 96 -4.81 9.79 -20.06
N SER A 97 -3.49 9.57 -20.08
CA SER A 97 -2.71 9.48 -21.32
C SER A 97 -2.78 8.08 -21.96
N TYR A 98 -3.36 7.09 -21.27
CA TYR A 98 -3.40 5.70 -21.68
C TYR A 98 -4.86 5.20 -21.72
N PRO A 99 -5.52 5.32 -22.89
CA PRO A 99 -6.96 5.08 -23.01
C PRO A 99 -7.40 3.64 -22.72
N ARG A 100 -6.51 2.63 -22.87
CA ARG A 100 -6.85 1.23 -22.55
C ARG A 100 -7.03 1.00 -21.06
N ALA A 101 -6.65 1.96 -20.23
CA ALA A 101 -6.94 1.97 -18.81
C ALA A 101 -8.38 2.38 -18.48
N TRP A 102 -9.20 2.80 -19.45
CA TRP A 102 -10.61 3.22 -19.26
C TRP A 102 -11.55 2.34 -20.08
#